data_AF-A0A1H7NUL8-F1
#
_entry.id   AF-A0A1H7NUL8-F1
#
_cell.length_a   1.000
_cell.length_b   1.000
_cell.length_c   1.000
_cell.angle_alpha   90.00
_cell.angle_beta   90.00
_cell.angle_gamma   90.00
#
_symmetry.space_group_name_H-M   'P 1'
#
loop_
_entity.id
_entity.type
_entity.pdbx_description
1 polymer ?
#
loop_
_entity_poly.entity_id
_entity_poly.type
_entity_poly.pdbx_seq_one_letter_code
_entity_poly.pdbx_strand_id
1 'polypeptide(L)'
;MTSPYLAYTYAVARPTDTLHRVATTLSGVAGARAHLVEPTNAGDVVAVVSPVPAADFDEAALRHHLEELTWLEEIARAHHHVIEGIAAHTTVLPLRLATVYLDDDRVRAVLDARHDAFRERLSQLAGRLEWGVKLYVDTPAAPPTAPPQDLGPGRAYLHHRRAEQDLRQAGYRAAHTAAERIDAAARLHAIDRVRHRVQQGELAPGPGTNVTNDAYLVETERADAFYTAVVRSTDGLPGVRVEITGPWAPYSFATPHQGEEYAT
;
A
#
# COMPACT_ATOMS: atom_id res chain seq x y z
N MET A 1 14.78 -3.92 -37.09
CA MET A 1 13.35 -3.70 -36.81
C MET A 1 13.29 -3.24 -35.37
N THR A 2 13.04 -1.96 -35.12
CA THR A 2 12.89 -1.40 -33.78
C THR A 2 11.71 -2.12 -33.14
N SER A 3 11.93 -2.85 -32.04
CA SER A 3 10.80 -3.38 -31.26
C SER A 3 9.85 -2.24 -30.94
N PRO A 4 8.54 -2.38 -31.18
CA PRO A 4 7.60 -1.36 -30.77
C PRO A 4 7.72 -1.19 -29.24
N TYR A 5 7.70 0.05 -28.79
CA TYR A 5 7.67 0.38 -27.36
C TYR A 5 6.22 0.65 -26.96
N LEU A 6 5.87 0.30 -25.73
CA LEU A 6 4.60 0.64 -25.10
C LEU A 6 4.85 1.73 -24.04
N ALA A 7 3.82 2.52 -23.74
CA ALA A 7 3.88 3.54 -22.70
C ALA A 7 3.44 2.96 -21.35
N TYR A 8 4.41 2.65 -20.49
CA TYR A 8 4.15 2.25 -19.10
C TYR A 8 3.82 3.51 -18.29
N THR A 9 2.63 3.58 -17.70
CA THR A 9 2.14 4.76 -16.97
C THR A 9 2.16 4.52 -15.46
N TYR A 10 2.90 5.36 -14.74
CA TYR A 10 3.09 5.24 -13.30
C TYR A 10 2.00 5.95 -12.50
N ALA A 11 1.71 7.20 -12.87
CA ALA A 11 0.83 8.07 -12.12
C ALA A 11 0.27 9.19 -13.00
N VAL A 12 -0.84 9.77 -12.55
CA VAL A 12 -1.29 11.11 -12.98
C VAL A 12 -0.91 12.10 -11.88
N ALA A 13 -0.46 13.30 -12.22
CA ALA A 13 0.05 14.27 -11.26
C ALA A 13 -0.35 15.71 -11.58
N ARG A 14 -0.24 16.60 -10.59
CA ARG A 14 -0.29 18.04 -10.81
C ARG A 14 1.04 18.50 -11.43
N PRO A 15 1.02 19.19 -12.59
CA PRO A 15 2.24 19.66 -13.23
C PRO A 15 2.87 20.78 -12.41
N THR A 16 4.19 20.68 -12.22
CA THR A 16 5.02 21.74 -11.63
C THR A 16 6.35 21.78 -12.39
N ASP A 17 7.05 22.91 -12.36
CA ASP A 17 8.38 23.01 -12.98
C ASP A 17 9.37 22.01 -12.37
N THR A 18 9.23 21.73 -11.08
CA THR A 18 10.04 20.72 -10.39
C THR A 18 9.74 19.32 -10.90
N LEU A 19 8.46 18.98 -11.12
CA LEU A 19 8.09 17.68 -11.68
C LEU A 19 8.71 17.46 -13.06
N HIS A 20 8.67 18.48 -13.94
CA HIS A 20 9.26 18.39 -15.29
C HIS A 20 10.75 18.05 -15.22
N ARG A 21 11.50 18.68 -14.31
CA ARG A 21 12.93 18.39 -14.14
C ARG A 21 13.15 17.00 -13.56
N VAL A 22 12.44 16.66 -12.47
CA VAL A 22 12.67 15.40 -11.73
C VAL A 22 12.29 14.19 -12.57
N ALA A 23 11.17 14.22 -13.30
CA ALA A 23 10.72 13.10 -14.12
C ALA A 23 11.83 12.58 -15.06
N THR A 24 12.55 13.49 -15.72
CA THR A 24 13.64 13.12 -16.66
C THR A 24 14.88 12.50 -16.02
N THR A 25 14.99 12.57 -14.69
CA THR A 25 16.10 11.97 -13.93
C THR A 25 15.77 10.60 -13.36
N LEU A 26 14.48 10.25 -13.30
CA LEU A 26 14.01 8.99 -12.74
C LEU A 26 14.16 7.86 -13.75
N SER A 27 14.74 6.75 -13.29
CA SER A 27 14.77 5.50 -14.03
C SER A 27 13.56 4.66 -13.64
N GLY A 28 12.70 4.39 -14.61
CA GLY A 28 11.52 3.54 -14.47
C GLY A 28 11.80 2.07 -14.74
N VAL A 29 10.70 1.36 -14.97
CA VAL A 29 10.64 -0.04 -15.40
C VAL A 29 11.48 -0.24 -16.67
N ALA A 30 12.15 -1.40 -16.74
CA ALA A 30 13.10 -1.74 -17.80
C ALA A 30 14.28 -0.75 -17.94
N GLY A 31 14.57 0.05 -16.90
CA GLY A 31 15.65 1.04 -16.90
C GLY A 31 15.40 2.26 -17.80
N ALA A 32 14.18 2.41 -18.32
CA ALA A 32 13.83 3.51 -19.20
C ALA A 32 13.64 4.82 -18.40
N ARG A 33 14.05 5.95 -18.98
CA ARG A 33 13.82 7.25 -18.34
C ARG A 33 12.35 7.61 -18.38
N ALA A 34 11.85 8.15 -17.27
CA ALA A 34 10.50 8.68 -17.24
C ALA A 34 10.41 10.04 -17.95
N HIS A 35 9.23 10.32 -18.50
CA HIS A 35 8.88 11.60 -19.11
C HIS A 35 7.41 11.93 -18.85
N LEU A 36 7.02 13.17 -19.13
CA LEU A 36 5.67 13.65 -18.95
C LEU A 36 4.89 13.61 -20.26
N VAL A 37 3.65 13.15 -20.19
CA VAL A 37 2.67 13.29 -21.25
C VAL A 37 1.63 14.31 -20.82
N GLU A 38 1.54 15.39 -21.57
CA GLU A 38 0.57 16.45 -21.38
C GLU A 38 -0.72 16.19 -22.18
N PRO A 39 -1.90 16.55 -21.64
CA PRO A 39 -3.16 16.56 -22.37
C PRO A 39 -3.16 17.60 -23.49
N THR A 40 -4.11 17.48 -24.44
CA THR A 40 -4.17 18.37 -25.61
C THR A 40 -4.69 19.76 -25.26
N ASN A 41 -5.65 19.84 -24.33
CA ASN A 41 -6.45 21.06 -24.13
C ASN A 41 -6.23 21.77 -22.78
N ALA A 42 -5.70 21.10 -21.75
CA ALA A 42 -5.66 21.64 -20.38
C ALA A 42 -4.46 21.15 -19.57
N GLY A 43 -3.45 22.01 -19.38
CA GLY A 43 -2.19 21.65 -18.72
C GLY A 43 -2.19 21.63 -17.19
N ASP A 44 -3.30 21.30 -16.49
CA ASP A 44 -3.34 21.21 -15.02
C ASP A 44 -3.30 19.77 -14.49
N VAL A 45 -3.18 18.78 -15.38
CA VAL A 45 -2.89 17.37 -15.09
C VAL A 45 -1.89 16.83 -16.10
N VAL A 46 -0.99 15.94 -15.67
CA VAL A 46 -0.02 15.24 -16.56
C VAL A 46 0.09 13.77 -16.18
N ALA A 47 0.44 12.92 -17.13
CA ALA A 47 0.83 11.55 -16.86
C ALA A 47 2.36 11.42 -16.80
N VAL A 48 2.86 10.62 -15.86
CA VAL A 48 4.27 10.23 -15.79
C VAL A 48 4.39 8.83 -16.40
N VAL A 49 5.18 8.70 -17.46
CA VAL A 49 5.31 7.48 -18.24
C VAL A 49 6.77 7.14 -18.54
N SER A 50 7.05 5.93 -18.98
CA SER A 50 8.32 5.57 -19.63
C SER A 50 8.08 4.52 -20.71
N PRO A 51 8.92 4.46 -21.76
CA PRO A 51 8.82 3.42 -22.76
C PRO A 51 9.25 2.06 -22.20
N VAL A 52 8.52 1.00 -22.54
CA VAL A 52 8.89 -0.39 -22.21
C VAL A 52 8.84 -1.27 -23.47
N PRO A 53 9.66 -2.32 -23.58
CA PRO A 53 9.66 -3.19 -24.76
C PRO A 53 8.31 -3.92 -24.91
N ALA A 54 7.65 -3.83 -26.07
CA ALA A 54 6.37 -4.53 -26.27
C ALA A 54 6.51 -6.05 -26.12
N ALA A 55 7.69 -6.62 -26.41
CA ALA A 55 7.95 -8.05 -26.30
C ALA A 55 7.73 -8.61 -24.88
N ASP A 56 7.94 -7.78 -23.85
CA ASP A 56 7.82 -8.19 -22.44
C ASP A 56 6.53 -7.64 -21.79
N PHE A 57 5.88 -6.65 -22.41
CA PHE A 57 4.78 -5.87 -21.83
C PHE A 57 3.48 -5.90 -22.64
N ASP A 58 3.42 -6.64 -23.75
CA ASP A 58 2.13 -6.97 -24.36
C ASP A 58 1.27 -7.81 -23.42
N GLU A 59 -0.04 -7.89 -23.70
CA GLU A 59 -0.99 -8.50 -22.77
C GLU A 59 -0.66 -9.96 -22.40
N ALA A 60 -0.10 -10.73 -23.35
CA ALA A 60 0.20 -12.14 -23.15
C ALA A 60 1.51 -12.32 -22.37
N ALA A 61 2.58 -11.62 -22.78
CA ALA A 61 3.87 -11.66 -22.11
C ALA A 61 3.77 -11.12 -20.69
N LEU A 62 3.10 -9.98 -20.50
CA LEU A 62 2.90 -9.36 -19.19
C LEU A 62 2.20 -10.33 -18.23
N ARG A 63 1.17 -11.04 -18.69
CA ARG A 63 0.45 -12.01 -17.84
C ARG A 63 1.36 -13.13 -17.36
N HIS A 64 2.20 -13.65 -18.25
CA HIS A 64 3.15 -14.70 -17.91
C HIS A 64 4.21 -14.20 -16.92
N HIS A 65 4.82 -13.06 -17.20
CA HIS A 65 5.87 -12.51 -16.36
C HIS A 65 5.36 -12.07 -14.97
N LEU A 66 4.09 -11.67 -14.83
CA LEU A 66 3.50 -11.37 -13.52
C LEU A 66 3.37 -12.60 -12.61
N GLU A 67 3.50 -13.82 -13.13
CA GLU A 67 3.60 -15.05 -12.34
C GLU A 67 5.04 -15.31 -11.86
N GLU A 68 6.03 -14.64 -12.46
CA GLU A 68 7.44 -14.72 -12.08
C GLU A 68 7.75 -13.73 -10.94
N LEU A 69 7.91 -14.25 -9.72
CA LEU A 69 8.06 -13.43 -8.51
C LEU A 69 9.24 -12.43 -8.59
N THR A 70 10.39 -12.85 -9.11
CA THR A 70 11.56 -11.99 -9.24
C THR A 70 11.30 -10.81 -10.17
N TRP A 71 10.69 -11.08 -11.32
CA TRP A 71 10.37 -10.05 -12.32
C TRP A 71 9.30 -9.08 -11.79
N LEU A 72 8.26 -9.63 -11.12
CA LEU A 72 7.25 -8.82 -10.45
C LEU A 72 7.85 -7.92 -9.38
N GLU A 73 8.78 -8.41 -8.56
CA GLU A 73 9.47 -7.62 -7.55
C GLU A 73 10.28 -6.48 -8.18
N GLU A 74 11.04 -6.77 -9.23
CA GLU A 74 11.83 -5.77 -9.96
C GLU A 74 10.94 -4.64 -10.50
N ILE A 75 9.81 -4.99 -11.13
CA ILE A 75 8.87 -4.01 -11.67
C ILE A 75 8.15 -3.25 -10.57
N ALA A 76 7.71 -3.91 -9.51
CA ALA A 76 7.10 -3.26 -8.36
C ALA A 76 8.06 -2.23 -7.75
N ARG A 77 9.33 -2.58 -7.59
CA ARG A 77 10.37 -1.69 -7.07
C ARG A 77 10.62 -0.50 -7.97
N ALA A 78 10.77 -0.71 -9.28
CA ALA A 78 10.99 0.37 -10.24
C ALA A 78 9.76 1.30 -10.34
N HIS A 79 8.55 0.74 -10.37
CA HIS A 79 7.30 1.49 -10.36
C HIS A 79 7.16 2.35 -9.10
N HIS A 80 7.43 1.77 -7.94
CA HIS A 80 7.37 2.48 -6.67
C HIS A 80 8.42 3.60 -6.59
N HIS A 81 9.66 3.34 -7.04
CA HIS A 81 10.72 4.32 -7.08
C HIS A 81 10.34 5.58 -7.87
N VAL A 82 9.72 5.41 -9.04
CA VAL A 82 9.25 6.57 -9.83
C VAL A 82 8.18 7.34 -9.07
N ILE A 83 7.18 6.65 -8.51
CA ILE A 83 6.06 7.28 -7.80
C ILE A 83 6.52 8.03 -6.56
N GLU A 84 7.38 7.45 -5.74
CA GLU A 84 7.94 8.14 -4.56
C GLU A 84 8.75 9.36 -4.97
N GLY A 85 9.56 9.24 -6.03
CA GLY A 85 10.37 10.33 -6.58
C GLY A 85 9.52 11.53 -7.01
N ILE A 86 8.34 11.30 -7.61
CA ILE A 86 7.43 12.39 -8.00
C ILE A 86 6.54 12.88 -6.84
N ALA A 87 6.11 11.98 -5.94
CA ALA A 87 5.23 12.30 -4.81
C ALA A 87 5.88 13.26 -3.81
N ALA A 88 7.21 13.26 -3.73
CA ALA A 88 7.98 14.21 -2.93
C ALA A 88 7.85 15.67 -3.40
N HIS A 89 7.35 15.92 -4.62
CA HIS A 89 7.35 17.24 -5.24
C HIS A 89 5.97 17.74 -5.67
N THR A 90 4.97 16.87 -5.73
CA THR A 90 3.63 17.25 -6.18
C THR A 90 2.59 16.24 -5.69
N THR A 91 1.31 16.61 -5.80
CA THR A 91 0.21 15.65 -5.58
C THR A 91 0.14 14.67 -6.73
N VAL A 92 0.12 13.39 -6.39
CA VAL A 92 0.11 12.29 -7.34
C VAL A 92 -1.09 11.39 -7.12
N LEU A 93 -1.54 10.81 -8.21
CA LEU A 93 -2.53 9.76 -8.29
C LEU A 93 -1.82 8.51 -8.82
N PRO A 94 -1.32 7.64 -7.92
CA PRO A 94 -0.68 6.39 -8.33
C PRO A 94 -1.64 5.53 -9.18
N LEU A 95 -1.17 5.08 -10.34
CA LEU A 95 -1.90 4.07 -11.11
C LEU A 95 -1.52 2.68 -10.63
N ARG A 96 -2.32 1.69 -11.01
CA ARG A 96 -2.04 0.29 -10.69
C ARG A 96 -0.75 -0.14 -11.36
N LEU A 97 -0.02 -1.05 -10.71
CA LEU A 97 1.12 -1.72 -11.31
C LEU A 97 0.75 -2.29 -12.67
N ALA A 98 1.67 -2.17 -13.63
CA ALA A 98 1.51 -2.67 -14.99
C ALA A 98 0.36 -2.02 -15.78
N THR A 99 0.08 -0.73 -15.54
CA THR A 99 -0.77 0.07 -16.42
C THR A 99 0.01 0.47 -17.68
N VAL A 100 -0.30 -0.17 -18.81
CA VAL A 100 0.42 0.00 -20.08
C VAL A 100 -0.52 0.44 -21.20
N TYR A 101 -0.07 1.38 -22.03
CA TYR A 101 -0.77 1.86 -23.23
C TYR A 101 0.07 1.64 -24.48
N LEU A 102 -0.57 1.71 -25.65
CA LEU A 102 0.11 1.53 -26.94
C LEU A 102 1.22 2.56 -27.17
N ASP A 103 0.96 3.82 -26.80
CA ASP A 103 1.86 4.95 -27.00
C ASP A 103 1.42 6.15 -26.15
N ASP A 104 2.22 7.21 -26.19
CA ASP A 104 1.94 8.48 -25.52
C ASP A 104 0.67 9.16 -26.03
N ASP A 105 0.30 8.96 -27.31
CA ASP A 105 -0.92 9.53 -27.88
C ASP A 105 -2.17 8.91 -27.26
N ARG A 106 -2.13 7.60 -26.98
CA ARG A 106 -3.19 6.92 -26.25
C ARG A 106 -3.27 7.38 -24.79
N VAL A 107 -2.13 7.61 -24.13
CA VAL A 107 -2.09 8.19 -22.78
C VAL A 107 -2.73 9.58 -22.79
N ARG A 108 -2.36 10.44 -23.74
CA ARG A 108 -2.92 11.78 -23.93
C ARG A 108 -4.44 11.75 -24.13
N ALA A 109 -4.92 10.86 -24.99
CA ALA A 109 -6.36 10.69 -25.21
C ALA A 109 -7.11 10.29 -23.92
N VAL A 110 -6.50 9.46 -23.06
CA VAL A 110 -7.08 9.09 -21.76
C VAL A 110 -7.10 10.26 -20.79
N LEU A 111 -6.02 11.06 -20.75
CA LEU A 111 -5.97 12.28 -19.95
C LEU A 111 -7.05 13.26 -20.38
N ASP A 112 -7.22 13.49 -21.68
CA ASP A 112 -8.24 14.40 -22.22
C ASP A 112 -9.66 13.89 -21.88
N ALA A 113 -9.93 12.60 -22.10
CA ALA A 113 -11.26 12.01 -21.87
C ALA A 113 -11.67 11.97 -20.39
N ARG A 114 -10.70 11.89 -19.47
CA ARG A 114 -10.94 11.74 -18.02
C ARG A 114 -10.42 12.93 -17.22
N HIS A 115 -10.20 14.05 -17.88
CA HIS A 115 -9.54 15.23 -17.33
C HIS A 115 -10.13 15.66 -15.98
N ASP A 116 -11.44 15.93 -15.95
CA ASP A 116 -12.10 16.41 -14.73
C ASP A 116 -12.07 15.40 -13.60
N ALA A 117 -12.20 14.11 -13.90
CA ALA A 117 -12.11 13.05 -12.90
C ALA A 117 -10.71 12.99 -12.27
N PHE A 118 -9.64 13.11 -13.07
CA PHE A 118 -8.28 13.17 -12.55
C PHE A 118 -8.04 14.44 -11.74
N ARG A 119 -8.48 15.58 -12.25
CA ARG A 119 -8.37 16.89 -11.58
C ARG A 119 -9.04 16.87 -10.21
N GLU A 120 -10.25 16.34 -10.13
CA GLU A 120 -10.99 16.22 -8.87
C GLU A 120 -10.28 15.30 -7.89
N ARG A 121 -9.85 14.11 -8.34
CA ARG A 121 -9.12 13.16 -7.48
C ARG A 121 -7.82 13.71 -6.95
N LEU A 122 -7.02 14.38 -7.80
CA LEU A 122 -5.82 15.08 -7.36
C LEU A 122 -6.15 16.17 -6.33
N SER A 123 -7.27 16.89 -6.49
CA SER A 123 -7.71 17.86 -5.48
C SER A 123 -8.07 17.21 -4.15
N GLN A 124 -8.69 16.03 -4.17
CA GLN A 124 -9.03 15.25 -2.98
C GLN A 124 -7.80 14.64 -2.28
N LEU A 125 -6.67 14.53 -2.98
CA LEU A 125 -5.43 13.96 -2.44
C LEU A 125 -4.38 15.02 -2.09
N ALA A 126 -4.64 16.29 -2.42
CA ALA A 126 -3.70 17.37 -2.19
C ALA A 126 -3.41 17.56 -0.70
N GLY A 127 -2.12 17.63 -0.35
CA GLY A 127 -1.66 17.80 1.04
C GLY A 127 -1.94 16.60 1.95
N ARG A 128 -2.16 15.41 1.36
CA ARG A 128 -2.52 14.19 2.09
C ARG A 128 -1.56 13.06 1.78
N LEU A 129 -1.34 12.22 2.78
CA LEU A 129 -0.42 11.10 2.75
C LEU A 129 -1.14 9.84 3.24
N GLU A 130 -0.72 8.70 2.72
CA GLU A 130 -1.24 7.41 3.18
C GLU A 130 -0.34 6.81 4.25
N TRP A 131 -0.97 6.27 5.29
CA TRP A 131 -0.33 5.53 6.37
C TRP A 131 -0.94 4.12 6.48
N GLY A 132 -0.09 3.11 6.38
CA GLY A 132 -0.46 1.72 6.66
C GLY A 132 -0.36 1.44 8.15
N VAL A 133 -1.37 0.78 8.71
CA VAL A 133 -1.37 0.28 10.10
C VAL A 133 -1.76 -1.18 10.10
N LYS A 134 -0.83 -2.03 10.52
CA LYS A 134 -1.04 -3.47 10.67
C LYS A 134 -0.96 -3.85 12.13
N LEU A 135 -1.92 -4.66 12.58
CA LEU A 135 -1.93 -5.22 13.92
C LEU A 135 -1.64 -6.72 13.86
N TYR A 136 -0.75 -7.19 14.72
CA TYR A 136 -0.39 -8.59 14.85
C TYR A 136 -0.62 -9.07 16.28
N VAL A 137 -1.03 -10.32 16.42
CA VAL A 137 -0.94 -11.09 17.67
C VAL A 137 0.37 -11.84 17.66
N ASP A 138 1.22 -11.63 18.66
CA ASP A 138 2.51 -12.32 18.73
C ASP A 138 2.31 -13.82 19.03
N THR A 139 3.18 -14.64 18.45
CA THR A 139 3.33 -16.03 18.87
C THR A 139 4.11 -16.04 20.20
N PRO A 140 3.66 -16.75 21.25
CA PRO A 140 4.38 -16.81 22.52
C PRO A 140 5.83 -17.29 22.30
N ALA A 141 6.81 -16.49 22.71
CA ALA A 141 8.23 -16.76 22.49
C ALA A 141 8.78 -17.89 23.38
N ALA A 142 8.06 -18.28 24.44
CA ALA A 142 8.45 -19.32 25.37
C ALA A 142 7.30 -20.27 25.69
N PRO A 143 7.57 -21.56 25.91
CA PRO A 143 6.60 -22.50 26.45
C PRO A 143 6.02 -21.94 27.76
N PRO A 144 4.69 -21.99 27.98
CA PRO A 144 4.10 -21.56 29.24
C PRO A 144 4.79 -22.20 30.44
N THR A 145 4.79 -21.47 31.56
CA THR A 145 5.45 -21.79 32.84
C THR A 145 5.49 -23.29 33.13
N ALA A 146 6.67 -23.80 33.50
CA ALA A 146 6.88 -25.22 33.75
C ALA A 146 5.79 -25.79 34.67
N PRO A 147 5.20 -26.96 34.33
CA PRO A 147 4.17 -27.56 35.16
C PRO A 147 4.75 -27.87 36.56
N PRO A 148 3.92 -27.84 37.62
CA PRO A 148 4.33 -28.30 38.94
C PRO A 148 5.02 -29.67 38.86
N GLN A 149 6.15 -29.83 39.55
CA GLN A 149 7.01 -31.03 39.45
C GLN A 149 6.29 -32.33 39.85
N ASP A 150 5.15 -32.23 40.54
CA ASP A 150 4.34 -33.36 41.00
C ASP A 150 3.29 -33.86 39.98
N LEU A 151 3.25 -33.31 38.76
CA LEU A 151 2.31 -33.74 37.73
C LEU A 151 2.91 -34.88 36.88
N GLY A 152 2.19 -36.01 36.82
CA GLY A 152 2.47 -37.06 35.86
C GLY A 152 2.40 -36.56 34.40
N PRO A 153 3.06 -37.24 33.44
CA PRO A 153 3.32 -36.75 32.09
C PRO A 153 2.06 -36.32 31.31
N GLY A 154 0.94 -37.04 31.48
CA GLY A 154 -0.34 -36.66 30.84
C GLY A 154 -0.98 -35.38 31.41
N ARG A 155 -0.86 -35.13 32.72
CA ARG A 155 -1.38 -33.91 33.36
C ARG A 155 -0.48 -32.71 33.07
N ALA A 156 0.83 -32.91 33.00
CA ALA A 156 1.79 -31.91 32.55
C ALA A 156 1.50 -31.46 31.11
N TYR A 157 1.23 -32.40 30.20
CA TYR A 157 0.82 -32.10 28.82
C TYR A 157 -0.49 -31.28 28.75
N LEU A 158 -1.53 -31.70 29.48
CA LEU A 158 -2.81 -30.95 29.51
C LEU A 158 -2.67 -29.56 30.12
N HIS A 159 -1.83 -29.40 31.16
CA HIS A 159 -1.54 -28.10 31.77
C HIS A 159 -0.83 -27.17 30.78
N HIS A 160 0.16 -27.70 30.05
CA HIS A 160 0.87 -26.95 29.02
C HIS A 160 -0.07 -26.49 27.92
N ARG A 161 -0.87 -27.42 27.37
CA ARG A 161 -1.84 -27.13 26.31
C ARG A 161 -2.89 -26.10 26.74
N ARG A 162 -3.35 -26.15 27.99
CA ARG A 162 -4.30 -25.17 28.53
C ARG A 162 -3.67 -23.79 28.66
N ALA A 163 -2.46 -23.70 29.20
CA ALA A 163 -1.75 -22.43 29.31
C ALA A 163 -1.44 -21.81 27.93
N GLU A 164 -1.12 -22.63 26.93
CA GLU A 164 -0.96 -22.16 25.53
C GLU A 164 -2.27 -21.65 24.92
N GLN A 165 -3.40 -22.30 25.23
CA GLN A 165 -4.72 -21.85 24.79
C GLN A 165 -5.11 -20.52 25.46
N ASP A 166 -4.89 -20.41 26.77
CA ASP A 166 -5.20 -19.22 27.55
C ASP A 166 -4.38 -18.01 27.08
N LEU A 167 -3.08 -18.21 26.80
CA LEU A 167 -2.19 -17.18 26.24
C LEU A 167 -2.65 -16.70 24.87
N ARG A 168 -2.99 -17.64 23.96
CA ARG A 168 -3.52 -17.28 22.64
C ARG A 168 -4.84 -16.52 22.75
N GLN A 169 -5.76 -16.98 23.60
CA GLN A 169 -7.04 -16.31 23.81
C GLN A 169 -6.89 -14.93 24.46
N ALA A 170 -5.91 -14.74 25.34
CA ALA A 170 -5.55 -13.44 25.88
C ALA A 170 -5.01 -12.52 24.77
N GLY A 171 -4.12 -13.01 23.91
CA GLY A 171 -3.59 -12.27 22.76
C GLY A 171 -4.69 -11.81 21.79
N TYR A 172 -5.62 -12.69 21.41
CA TYR A 172 -6.75 -12.31 20.54
C TYR A 172 -7.69 -11.26 21.19
N ARG A 173 -7.95 -11.36 22.50
CA ARG A 173 -8.73 -10.35 23.23
C ARG A 173 -8.02 -9.00 23.29
N ALA A 174 -6.70 -9.02 23.54
CA ALA A 174 -5.87 -7.83 23.51
C ALA A 174 -5.85 -7.21 22.10
N ALA A 175 -5.77 -8.01 21.05
CA ALA A 175 -5.80 -7.52 19.67
C ALA A 175 -7.15 -6.92 19.28
N HIS A 176 -8.28 -7.50 19.71
CA HIS A 176 -9.58 -6.87 19.49
C HIS A 176 -9.66 -5.49 20.16
N THR A 177 -9.21 -5.41 21.42
CA THR A 177 -9.13 -4.13 22.16
C THR A 177 -8.19 -3.14 21.49
N ALA A 178 -7.03 -3.61 21.01
CA ALA A 178 -6.07 -2.80 20.27
C ALA A 178 -6.68 -2.26 18.98
N ALA A 179 -7.36 -3.09 18.19
CA ALA A 179 -7.98 -2.68 16.93
C ALA A 179 -9.02 -1.58 17.13
N GLU A 180 -9.86 -1.69 18.18
CA GLU A 180 -10.84 -0.64 18.53
C GLU A 180 -10.15 0.66 18.96
N ARG A 181 -9.11 0.58 19.79
CA ARG A 181 -8.34 1.75 20.24
C ARG A 181 -7.59 2.43 19.10
N ILE A 182 -6.98 1.64 18.22
CA ILE A 182 -6.28 2.12 17.02
C ILE A 182 -7.26 2.85 16.12
N ASP A 183 -8.41 2.24 15.78
CA ASP A 183 -9.40 2.88 14.90
C ASP A 183 -9.93 4.19 15.51
N ALA A 184 -10.27 4.18 16.80
CA ALA A 184 -10.74 5.37 17.49
C ALA A 184 -9.68 6.49 17.49
N ALA A 185 -8.41 6.18 17.77
CA ALA A 185 -7.32 7.13 17.77
C ALA A 185 -7.00 7.65 16.35
N ALA A 186 -6.94 6.76 15.37
CA ALA A 186 -6.65 7.08 13.98
C ALA A 186 -7.70 8.02 13.36
N ARG A 187 -9.00 7.77 13.60
CA ARG A 187 -10.11 8.58 13.08
C ARG A 187 -10.13 10.03 13.57
N LEU A 188 -9.41 10.37 14.65
CA LEU A 188 -9.28 11.76 15.10
C LEU A 188 -8.40 12.60 14.15
N HIS A 189 -7.55 11.93 13.37
CA HIS A 189 -6.54 12.57 12.52
C HIS A 189 -6.68 12.20 11.05
N ALA A 190 -7.24 11.04 10.72
CA ALA A 190 -7.46 10.57 9.36
C ALA A 190 -8.74 11.15 8.75
N ILE A 191 -8.65 11.52 7.47
CA ILE A 191 -9.79 11.97 6.65
C ILE A 191 -10.60 10.78 6.16
N ASP A 192 -9.91 9.70 5.79
CA ASP A 192 -10.53 8.51 5.22
C ASP A 192 -9.73 7.25 5.59
N ARG A 193 -10.37 6.09 5.41
CA ARG A 193 -9.82 4.79 5.78
C ARG A 193 -10.21 3.71 4.78
N VAL A 194 -9.23 2.90 4.38
CA VAL A 194 -9.42 1.65 3.64
C VAL A 194 -9.04 0.48 4.51
N ARG A 195 -9.91 -0.54 4.61
CA ARG A 195 -9.54 -1.83 5.23
C ARG A 195 -9.17 -2.83 4.14
N HIS A 196 -7.92 -3.28 4.16
CA HIS A 196 -7.42 -4.31 3.25
C HIS A 196 -7.69 -5.70 3.80
N ARG A 197 -7.73 -6.70 2.91
CA ARG A 197 -7.74 -8.10 3.33
C ARG A 197 -6.44 -8.40 4.08
N VAL A 198 -6.59 -9.04 5.23
CA VAL A 198 -5.46 -9.58 5.97
C VAL A 198 -4.89 -10.73 5.16
N GLN A 199 -3.61 -10.63 4.76
CA GLN A 199 -2.94 -11.75 4.08
C GLN A 199 -2.79 -12.91 5.09
N GLN A 200 -3.43 -14.04 4.80
CA GLN A 200 -3.24 -15.30 5.52
C GLN A 200 -2.38 -16.21 4.63
N GLY A 201 -1.18 -16.58 5.07
CA GLY A 201 -0.30 -17.51 4.36
C GLY A 201 1.14 -17.49 4.85
N GLU A 202 1.91 -18.55 4.53
CA GLU A 202 3.33 -18.78 4.90
C GLU A 202 4.31 -17.69 4.40
N LEU A 203 3.81 -16.68 3.68
CA LEU A 203 4.56 -15.59 3.07
C LEU A 203 4.55 -14.29 3.91
N ALA A 204 3.89 -14.24 5.07
CA ALA A 204 4.06 -13.11 5.99
C ALA A 204 5.43 -13.25 6.68
N PRO A 205 6.42 -12.39 6.36
CA PRO A 205 7.75 -12.53 6.93
C PRO A 205 7.71 -11.97 8.36
N GLY A 206 7.43 -12.81 9.33
CA GLY A 206 7.54 -12.46 10.74
C GLY A 206 6.73 -13.36 11.68
N PRO A 207 7.11 -13.44 12.97
CA PRO A 207 6.32 -14.12 13.97
C PRO A 207 4.98 -13.39 14.22
N GLY A 208 3.89 -14.14 14.29
CA GLY A 208 2.57 -13.66 14.72
C GLY A 208 1.47 -13.71 13.64
N THR A 209 0.22 -13.58 14.07
CA THR A 209 -0.96 -13.58 13.19
C THR A 209 -1.42 -12.15 12.94
N ASN A 210 -1.46 -11.71 11.69
CA ASN A 210 -2.04 -10.41 11.33
C ASN A 210 -3.56 -10.42 11.61
N VAL A 211 -4.07 -9.38 12.27
CA VAL A 211 -5.47 -9.21 12.65
C VAL A 211 -6.12 -8.08 11.87
N THR A 212 -5.39 -6.99 11.58
CA THR A 212 -5.88 -5.87 10.77
C THR A 212 -4.80 -5.37 9.84
N ASN A 213 -5.21 -4.94 8.66
CA ASN A 213 -4.37 -4.27 7.67
C ASN A 213 -5.17 -3.09 7.11
N ASP A 214 -4.93 -1.90 7.66
CA ASP A 214 -5.69 -0.70 7.32
C ASP A 214 -4.77 0.36 6.70
N ALA A 215 -5.30 1.13 5.75
CA ALA A 215 -4.68 2.33 5.24
C ALA A 215 -5.51 3.55 5.68
N TYR A 216 -4.84 4.61 6.10
CA TYR A 216 -5.45 5.87 6.52
C TYR A 216 -4.93 7.02 5.67
N LEU A 217 -5.83 7.86 5.20
CA LEU A 217 -5.49 9.10 4.50
C LEU A 217 -5.41 10.24 5.52
N VAL A 218 -4.23 10.83 5.67
CA VAL A 218 -3.94 11.81 6.72
C VAL A 218 -3.38 13.08 6.09
N GLU A 219 -3.85 14.24 6.55
CA GLU A 219 -3.25 15.53 6.16
C GLU A 219 -1.79 15.57 6.60
N THR A 220 -0.89 16.09 5.76
CA THR A 220 0.55 16.14 6.06
C THR A 220 0.84 16.82 7.41
N GLU A 221 0.07 17.85 7.75
CA GLU A 221 0.18 18.61 9.01
C GLU A 221 -0.23 17.80 10.25
N ARG A 222 -1.03 16.74 10.09
CA ARG A 222 -1.50 15.88 11.17
C ARG A 222 -0.72 14.57 11.29
N ALA A 223 0.28 14.34 10.43
CA ALA A 223 1.01 13.08 10.34
C ALA A 223 1.64 12.66 11.69
N ASP A 224 2.33 13.57 12.37
CA ASP A 224 2.98 13.27 13.66
C ASP A 224 1.98 12.97 14.77
N ALA A 225 0.85 13.70 14.77
CA ALA A 225 -0.23 13.49 15.73
C ALA A 225 -0.91 12.13 15.52
N PHE A 226 -1.19 11.78 14.25
CA PHE A 226 -1.69 10.47 13.86
C PHE A 226 -0.76 9.35 14.33
N TYR A 227 0.52 9.43 13.97
CA TYR A 227 1.52 8.40 14.34
C TYR A 227 1.57 8.21 15.86
N THR A 228 1.67 9.31 16.61
CA THR A 228 1.73 9.28 18.08
C THR A 228 0.46 8.68 18.68
N ALA A 229 -0.72 9.02 18.18
CA ALA A 229 -1.98 8.51 18.66
C ALA A 229 -2.11 6.99 18.44
N VAL A 230 -1.71 6.50 17.25
CA VAL A 230 -1.74 5.07 16.93
C VAL A 230 -0.76 4.29 17.80
N VAL A 231 0.48 4.75 17.99
CA VAL A 231 1.45 4.08 18.86
C VAL A 231 0.90 3.94 20.29
N ARG A 232 0.44 5.05 20.88
CA ARG A 232 -0.09 5.08 22.26
C ARG A 232 -1.34 4.23 22.45
N SER A 233 -2.11 4.00 21.38
CA SER A 233 -3.33 3.19 21.46
C SER A 233 -3.06 1.72 21.84
N THR A 234 -1.83 1.26 21.65
CA THR A 234 -1.38 -0.10 22.00
C THR A 234 -0.67 -0.21 23.36
N ASP A 235 -0.48 0.91 24.06
CA ASP A 235 0.20 0.92 25.36
C ASP A 235 -0.53 0.04 26.39
N GLY A 236 0.23 -0.82 27.06
CA GLY A 236 -0.28 -1.71 28.10
C GLY A 236 -1.07 -2.92 27.58
N LEU A 237 -1.06 -3.20 26.27
CA LEU A 237 -1.65 -4.42 25.70
C LEU A 237 -0.55 -5.47 25.46
N PRO A 238 -0.47 -6.54 26.27
CA PRO A 238 0.54 -7.57 26.08
C PRO A 238 0.19 -8.47 24.89
N GLY A 239 1.22 -8.95 24.18
CA GLY A 239 1.08 -9.95 23.10
C GLY A 239 0.48 -9.39 21.80
N VAL A 240 0.50 -8.07 21.63
CA VAL A 240 0.13 -7.41 20.38
C VAL A 240 1.27 -6.54 19.89
N ARG A 241 1.42 -6.49 18.57
CA ARG A 241 2.42 -5.67 17.88
C ARG A 241 1.73 -4.85 16.81
N VAL A 242 1.95 -3.54 16.82
CA VAL A 242 1.52 -2.65 15.75
C VAL A 242 2.71 -2.32 14.85
N GLU A 243 2.49 -2.40 13.55
CA GLU A 243 3.43 -1.96 12.53
C GLU A 243 2.79 -0.79 11.79
N ILE A 244 3.45 0.37 11.85
CA ILE A 244 3.03 1.57 11.14
C ILE A 244 4.02 1.80 10.01
N THR A 245 3.50 2.00 8.81
CA THR A 245 4.30 2.14 7.61
C THR A 245 3.85 3.36 6.82
N GLY A 246 4.79 4.06 6.17
CA GLY A 246 4.56 5.34 5.51
C GLY A 246 5.42 6.46 6.10
N PRO A 247 5.14 7.72 5.73
CA PRO A 247 4.08 8.13 4.82
C PRO A 247 4.36 7.71 3.37
N TRP A 248 3.31 7.35 2.63
CA TRP A 248 3.39 6.98 1.22
C TRP A 248 2.50 7.86 0.35
N ALA A 249 2.72 7.77 -0.97
CA ALA A 249 1.72 8.20 -1.94
C ALA A 249 0.40 7.44 -1.73
N PRO A 250 -0.76 8.06 -2.00
CA PRO A 250 -2.07 7.52 -1.61
C PRO A 250 -2.60 6.42 -2.55
N TYR A 251 -1.89 5.30 -2.65
CA TYR A 251 -2.24 4.16 -3.50
C TYR A 251 -3.65 3.61 -3.23
N SER A 252 -4.00 3.42 -1.95
CA SER A 252 -5.29 2.84 -1.55
C SER A 252 -6.47 3.76 -1.86
N PHE A 253 -6.21 5.06 -1.96
CA PHE A 253 -7.21 6.11 -2.19
C PHE A 253 -7.20 6.63 -3.64
N ALA A 254 -6.28 6.14 -4.48
CA ALA A 254 -6.13 6.59 -5.87
C ALA A 254 -7.25 6.08 -6.79
N THR A 255 -7.83 4.93 -6.49
CA THR A 255 -9.00 4.42 -7.22
C THR A 255 -10.21 4.46 -6.29
N PRO A 256 -11.38 4.97 -6.72
CA PRO A 256 -12.59 4.80 -5.93
C PRO A 256 -12.80 3.33 -5.59
N HIS A 257 -13.04 3.03 -4.31
CA HIS A 257 -13.55 1.73 -3.93
C HIS A 257 -14.85 1.49 -4.68
N GLN A 258 -14.87 0.51 -5.58
CA GLN A 258 -16.12 0.00 -6.11
C GLN A 258 -16.80 -0.80 -5.00
N GLY A 259 -17.46 -0.08 -4.09
CA GLY A 259 -18.44 -0.62 -3.17
C GLY A 259 -19.80 -0.68 -3.85
N GLU A 260 -20.29 -1.89 -4.09
CA GLU A 260 -21.71 -2.24 -4.17
C GLU A 260 -22.58 -1.46 -5.20
N GLU A 261 -22.42 -1.78 -6.49
CA GLU A 261 -23.50 -1.69 -7.49
C GLU A 261 -23.87 -3.11 -7.97
N TYR A 262 -24.45 -3.89 -7.06
CA TYR A 262 -25.36 -4.99 -7.40
C TYR A 262 -26.51 -4.99 -6.39
N ALA A 263 -27.36 -3.98 -6.49
CA ALA A 263 -28.73 -4.03 -5.98
C ALA A 263 -29.59 -3.06 -6.79
N THR A 264 -30.08 -3.52 -7.95
CA THR A 264 -31.51 -3.61 -8.31
C THR A 264 -31.61 -4.27 -9.69
#